data_AF-A0A7V5ZCY5-F1
#
_entry.id   AF-A0A7V5ZCY5-F1
#
_cell.length_a   1.000
_cell.length_b   1.000
_cell.length_c   1.000
_cell.angle_alpha   90.00
_cell.angle_beta   90.00
_cell.angle_gamma   90.00
#
_symmetry.space_group_name_H-M   'P 1'
#
loop_
_entity.id
_entity.type
_entity.pdbx_description
1 polymer ?
#
loop_
_entity_poly.entity_id
_entity_poly.type
_entity_poly.pdbx_seq_one_letter_code
_entity_poly.pdbx_strand_id
1 'polypeptide(L)'
;MLWAARALLLTEGAEPRTQEGVRTMLGLYFIRTERLPQEVGRLLTRRLDDHMSADYSDASFLSQEDAEEAIGQAERFLEALRPLVEGYLQEED
;
A
#
# COMPACT_ATOMS: atom_id res chain seq x y z
N MET A 1 1.12 -4.98 2.14
CA MET A 1 0.93 -3.63 1.53
C MET A 1 2.04 -2.66 1.90
N LEU A 2 2.29 -2.36 3.18
CA LEU A 2 3.31 -1.39 3.63
C LEU A 2 4.70 -1.64 3.01
N TRP A 3 5.20 -2.88 3.03
CA TRP A 3 6.51 -3.21 2.46
C TRP A 3 6.58 -3.05 0.95
N ALA A 4 5.51 -3.39 0.23
CA ALA A 4 5.44 -3.19 -1.21
C ALA A 4 5.42 -1.70 -1.58
N ALA A 5 4.67 -0.89 -0.82
CA ALA A 5 4.69 0.57 -0.97
C ALA A 5 6.07 1.16 -0.67
N ARG A 6 6.77 0.67 0.35
CA ARG A 6 8.16 1.04 0.65
C ARG A 6 9.09 0.67 -0.49
N ALA A 7 9.02 -0.56 -0.98
CA ALA A 7 9.85 -1.01 -2.10
C ALA A 7 9.66 -0.13 -3.34
N LEU A 8 8.41 0.21 -3.67
CA LEU A 8 8.13 1.14 -4.76
C LEU A 8 8.69 2.54 -4.49
N LEU A 9 8.62 3.04 -3.26
CA LEU A 9 9.20 4.36 -2.95
C LEU A 9 10.73 4.35 -3.05
N LEU A 10 11.39 3.22 -2.76
CA LEU A 10 12.82 3.08 -2.95
C LEU A 10 13.23 3.19 -4.42
N THR A 11 12.39 2.78 -5.37
CA THR A 11 12.68 2.97 -6.81
C THR A 11 12.64 4.44 -7.24
N GLU A 12 12.02 5.31 -6.43
CA GLU A 12 12.06 6.78 -6.60
C GLU A 12 13.16 7.46 -5.78
N GLY A 13 13.99 6.68 -5.07
CA GLY A 13 14.97 7.20 -4.11
C GLY A 13 14.34 7.79 -2.84
N ALA A 14 13.07 7.49 -2.55
CA ALA A 14 12.37 7.97 -1.36
C ALA A 14 12.44 6.91 -0.23
N GLU A 15 13.01 7.29 0.91
CA GLU A 15 13.19 6.40 2.08
C GLU A 15 12.32 6.80 3.29
N PRO A 16 11.02 6.45 3.30
CA PRO A 16 10.14 6.70 4.45
C PRO A 16 10.48 5.83 5.66
N ARG A 17 10.79 6.47 6.78
CA ARG A 17 11.11 5.80 8.06
C ARG A 17 9.89 5.41 8.90
N THR A 18 8.72 5.97 8.60
CA THR A 18 7.47 5.76 9.34
C THR A 18 6.34 5.28 8.44
N GLN A 19 5.29 4.67 9.01
CA GLN A 19 4.10 4.25 8.27
C GLN A 19 3.37 5.45 7.63
N GLU A 20 3.19 6.54 8.39
CA GLU A 20 2.64 7.81 7.88
C GLU A 20 3.51 8.42 6.77
N GLY A 21 4.83 8.28 6.87
CA GLY A 21 5.76 8.68 5.81
C GLY A 21 5.51 7.93 4.51
N VAL A 22 5.31 6.60 4.58
CA VAL A 22 4.98 5.78 3.41
C VAL A 22 3.67 6.25 2.78
N ARG A 23 2.63 6.49 3.59
CA ARG A 23 1.33 6.98 3.11
C ARG A 23 1.45 8.32 2.39
N THR A 24 2.15 9.27 3.01
CA THR A 24 2.35 10.62 2.46
C THR A 24 3.16 10.58 1.16
N MET A 25 4.27 9.85 1.17
CA MET A 25 5.15 9.78 0.01
C MET A 25 4.51 9.00 -1.15
N LEU A 26 3.78 7.91 -0.89
CA LEU A 26 3.04 7.21 -1.95
C LEU A 26 2.01 8.14 -2.62
N GLY A 27 1.30 8.95 -1.83
CA GLY A 27 0.38 9.96 -2.34
C GLY A 27 1.07 11.02 -3.20
N LEU A 28 2.25 11.48 -2.78
CA LEU A 28 3.03 12.51 -3.48
C LEU A 28 3.61 12.01 -4.80
N TYR A 29 4.29 10.85 -4.78
CA TYR A 29 5.09 10.36 -5.91
C TYR A 29 4.27 9.63 -6.97
N PHE A 30 3.18 8.97 -6.57
CA PHE A 30 2.45 8.06 -7.45
C PHE A 30 0.99 8.41 -7.66
N ILE A 31 0.29 8.93 -6.65
CA ILE A 31 -1.14 9.27 -6.80
C ILE A 31 -1.33 10.64 -7.44
N ARG A 32 -0.63 11.67 -6.95
CA ARG A 32 -0.70 13.03 -7.52
C ARG A 32 -0.13 13.12 -8.93
N THR A 33 0.75 12.19 -9.29
CA THR A 33 1.34 12.06 -10.63
C THR A 33 0.52 11.16 -11.55
N GLU A 34 -0.64 10.68 -11.08
CA GLU A 34 -1.58 9.82 -11.83
C GLU A 34 -0.99 8.44 -12.24
N ARG A 35 0.16 8.06 -11.69
CA ARG A 35 0.80 6.74 -11.92
C ARG A 35 0.13 5.61 -11.15
N LEU A 36 -0.57 5.94 -10.07
CA LEU A 36 -1.44 5.04 -9.32
C LEU A 36 -2.83 5.69 -9.13
N PRO A 37 -3.92 4.91 -9.26
CA PRO A 37 -5.25 5.43 -9.01
C PRO A 37 -5.45 5.75 -7.52
N GLN A 38 -6.31 6.74 -7.23
CA GLN A 38 -6.57 7.18 -5.85
C GLN A 38 -7.10 6.07 -4.94
N GLU A 39 -7.78 5.07 -5.51
CA GLU A 39 -8.28 3.90 -4.79
C GLU A 39 -7.16 3.10 -4.11
N VAL A 40 -5.98 2.98 -4.73
CA VAL A 40 -4.80 2.29 -4.17
C VAL A 40 -4.32 3.00 -2.89
N GLY A 41 -4.35 4.33 -2.87
CA GLY A 41 -4.03 5.11 -1.67
C GLY A 41 -5.04 4.92 -0.54
N ARG A 42 -6.32 4.77 -0.87
CA ARG A 42 -7.38 4.48 0.11
C ARG A 42 -7.22 3.09 0.71
N LEU A 43 -6.90 2.08 -0.11
CA LEU A 43 -6.61 0.71 0.35
C LEU A 43 -5.45 0.67 1.35
N LEU A 44 -4.35 1.36 1.03
CA LEU A 44 -3.21 1.45 1.96
C LEU A 44 -3.60 2.15 3.25
N THR A 45 -4.31 3.29 3.16
CA THR A 45 -4.73 4.05 4.34
C THR A 45 -5.61 3.21 5.27
N ARG A 46 -6.65 2.56 4.73
CA ARG A 46 -7.56 1.70 5.50
C ARG A 46 -6.79 0.63 6.28
N ARG A 47 -5.80 -0.02 5.65
CA ARG A 47 -4.99 -1.04 6.33
C ARG A 47 -4.03 -0.51 7.38
N LEU A 48 -3.49 0.69 7.21
CA LEU A 48 -2.65 1.29 8.24
C LEU A 48 -3.48 1.68 9.46
N ASP A 49 -4.69 2.19 9.23
CA ASP A 49 -5.65 2.54 10.29
C ASP A 49 -6.17 1.28 11.03
N ASP A 50 -6.49 0.21 10.30
CA ASP A 50 -6.92 -1.09 10.88
C ASP A 50 -5.84 -1.69 11.79
N HIS A 51 -4.56 -1.47 11.47
CA HIS A 51 -3.46 -1.93 12.31
C HIS A 51 -3.38 -1.18 13.64
N MET A 52 -3.89 0.05 13.71
CA MET A 52 -3.97 0.84 14.95
C MET A 52 -5.22 0.52 15.78
N SER A 53 -6.31 0.06 15.16
CA SER A 53 -7.57 -0.26 15.84
C SER A 53 -7.62 -1.68 16.41
N ALA A 54 -6.79 -2.59 15.89
CA ALA A 54 -6.70 -3.97 16.36
C ALA A 54 -6.23 -4.09 17.83
N ASP A 55 -5.47 -3.10 18.35
CA ASP A 55 -4.98 -3.09 19.73
C ASP A 55 -6.04 -2.61 20.75
N TYR A 56 -7.18 -2.08 20.31
CA TYR A 56 -8.18 -1.42 21.18
C TYR A 56 -9.62 -1.93 21.06
N SER A 57 -9.91 -2.93 20.20
CA SER A 57 -11.26 -3.49 20.10
C SER A 57 -11.36 -4.84 20.81
N ASP A 58 -11.89 -4.80 22.02
CA ASP A 58 -12.42 -5.94 22.74
C ASP A 58 -13.47 -6.62 21.84
N ALA A 59 -13.14 -7.80 21.31
CA ALA A 59 -13.99 -8.67 20.48
C ALA A 59 -14.50 -8.10 19.13
N SER A 60 -13.62 -7.94 18.15
CA SER A 60 -14.05 -8.02 16.73
C SER A 60 -13.93 -9.47 16.26
N PHE A 61 -15.07 -10.15 16.07
CA PHE A 61 -15.10 -11.45 15.41
C PHE A 61 -14.74 -11.24 13.93
N LEU A 62 -13.46 -11.38 13.59
CA LEU A 62 -12.99 -11.49 12.22
C LEU A 62 -13.69 -12.68 11.56
N SER A 63 -14.63 -12.40 10.65
CA SER A 63 -15.30 -13.44 9.88
C SER A 63 -14.39 -13.93 8.75
N GLN A 64 -14.70 -15.09 8.18
CA GLN A 64 -14.01 -15.58 6.98
C GLN A 64 -14.15 -14.58 5.81
N GLU A 65 -15.31 -13.93 5.70
CA GLU A 65 -15.58 -12.93 4.66
C GLU A 65 -14.67 -11.69 4.82
N ASP A 66 -14.45 -11.22 6.06
CA ASP A 66 -13.53 -10.11 6.34
C ASP A 66 -12.09 -10.46 5.94
N ALA A 67 -11.67 -11.71 6.19
CA ALA A 67 -10.35 -12.20 5.82
C ALA A 67 -10.19 -12.31 4.29
N GLU A 68 -11.21 -12.81 3.59
CA GLU A 68 -11.24 -12.89 2.14
C GLU A 68 -11.24 -11.50 1.48
N GLU A 69 -12.03 -10.55 1.99
CA GLU A 69 -11.99 -9.16 1.53
C GLU A 69 -10.59 -8.58 1.74
N ALA A 70 -9.98 -8.84 2.90
CA ALA A 70 -8.66 -8.35 3.21
C ALA A 70 -7.58 -8.92 2.27
N ILE A 71 -7.65 -10.20 1.92
CA ILE A 71 -6.72 -10.80 0.95
C ILE A 71 -6.94 -10.18 -0.44
N GLY A 72 -8.18 -10.09 -0.91
CA GLY A 72 -8.48 -9.54 -2.24
C GLY A 72 -8.12 -8.06 -2.39
N GLN A 73 -8.16 -7.28 -1.30
CA GLN A 73 -7.63 -5.91 -1.31
C GLN A 73 -6.10 -5.89 -1.45
N ALA A 74 -5.39 -6.82 -0.79
CA ALA A 74 -3.94 -6.92 -0.86
C ALA A 74 -3.46 -7.34 -2.25
N GLU A 75 -4.16 -8.27 -2.89
CA GLU A 75 -3.89 -8.70 -4.26
C GLU A 75 -4.05 -7.55 -5.25
N ARG A 76 -5.20 -6.86 -5.21
CA ARG A 76 -5.45 -5.67 -6.05
C ARG A 76 -4.38 -4.58 -5.87
N PHE A 77 -3.94 -4.38 -4.63
CA PHE A 77 -2.86 -3.43 -4.33
C PHE A 77 -1.53 -3.85 -4.98
N LEU A 78 -1.17 -5.14 -4.90
CA LEU A 78 0.07 -5.65 -5.49
C LEU A 78 0.02 -5.66 -7.02
N GLU A 79 -1.13 -5.99 -7.62
CA GLU A 79 -1.33 -5.92 -9.06
C GLU A 79 -1.16 -4.50 -9.60
N ALA A 80 -1.65 -3.48 -8.90
CA ALA A 80 -1.48 -2.09 -9.30
C ALA A 80 -0.01 -1.63 -9.24
N LEU A 81 0.79 -2.14 -8.30
CA LEU A 81 2.19 -1.77 -8.14
C LEU A 81 3.11 -2.50 -9.12
N ARG A 82 2.76 -3.73 -9.51
CA ARG A 82 3.59 -4.62 -10.33
C ARG A 82 4.13 -3.97 -11.61
N PRO A 83 3.33 -3.34 -12.48
CA PRO A 83 3.85 -2.76 -13.72
C PRO A 83 4.82 -1.61 -13.46
N LEU A 84 4.69 -0.90 -12.33
CA LEU A 84 5.63 0.16 -11.97
C LEU A 84 6.99 -0.42 -11.62
N VAL A 85 7.02 -1.47 -10.81
CA VAL A 85 8.27 -2.14 -10.41
C VAL A 85 8.94 -2.84 -11.60
N GLU A 86 8.15 -3.50 -12.46
CA GLU A 86 8.67 -4.13 -13.68
C GLU A 86 9.28 -3.10 -14.65
N GLY A 87 8.68 -1.91 -14.76
CA GLY A 87 9.27 -0.80 -15.53
C GLY A 87 10.65 -0.39 -15.02
N TYR A 88 10.83 -0.32 -13.70
CA TYR A 88 12.14 -0.03 -13.10
C TYR A 88 13.19 -1.11 -13.38
N LEU A 89 12.81 -2.37 -13.33
CA LEU A 89 13.73 -3.49 -13.59
C LEU A 89 14.20 -3.54 -15.05
N GLN A 90 13.48 -2.91 -15.98
CA GLN A 90 13.84 -2.85 -17.40
C GLN A 90 14.63 -1.61 -17.79
N GLU A 91 14.66 -0.56 -16.96
CA GLU A 91 15.45 0.66 -17.21
C GLU A 91 16.91 0.56 -16.72
N GLU A 92 17.27 -0.51 -15.98
CA GLU A 92 18.64 -0.77 -15.51
C GLU A 92 19.53 -1.58 -16.50
N ASP A 93 19.03 -1.95 -17.67
CA ASP A 93 19.79 -2.58 -18.79
C ASP A 93 20.25 -1.55 -19.85
#